data_AF-A0A846BY36-F1
#
_entry.id   AF-A0A846BY36-F1
#
_cell.length_a   1.000
_cell.length_b   1.000
_cell.length_c   1.000
_cell.angle_alpha   90.00
_cell.angle_beta   90.00
_cell.angle_gamma   90.00
#
_symmetry.space_group_name_H-M   'P 1'
#
loop_
_entity.id
_entity.type
_entity.pdbx_description
1 polymer ?
#
loop_
_entity_poly.entity_id
_entity_poly.type
_entity_poly.pdbx_seq_one_letter_code
_entity_poly.pdbx_strand_id
1 'polypeptide(L)'
;LEPRQTSNGQSKRPDLVAQTQTPDVLFQAHSAALGLQFYDGATFPSKYRNGAFVAFRGSWNRNQGTGYKIVFIPFDDNQQPKGYYEDFLTGFLINPSGPNTWGRPVGLLVLPDGSLLVTEEANNRIYRIQYSKATVN
;
A
#
# COMPACT_ATOMS: atom_id res chain seq x y z
N LEU A 1 -0.22 -16.47 17.44
CA LEU A 1 0.59 -17.70 17.31
C LEU A 1 0.13 -18.46 16.08
N GLU A 2 1.03 -19.03 15.29
CA GLU A 2 0.66 -19.83 14.11
C GLU A 2 -0.09 -21.10 14.58
N PRO A 3 -1.33 -21.37 14.14
CA PRO A 3 -2.18 -22.42 14.74
C PRO A 3 -1.66 -23.86 14.60
N ARG A 4 -0.79 -24.15 13.63
CA ARG A 4 -0.17 -25.47 13.43
C ARG A 4 1.09 -25.65 14.29
N GLN A 5 1.65 -24.54 14.77
CA GLN A 5 2.83 -24.48 15.65
C GLN A 5 2.48 -24.24 17.12
N THR A 6 1.25 -24.52 17.54
CA THR A 6 0.85 -24.46 18.95
C THR A 6 0.49 -25.83 19.54
N SER A 7 0.59 -25.93 20.86
CA SER A 7 0.05 -27.02 21.68
C SER A 7 -0.51 -26.40 22.96
N ASN A 8 -1.76 -26.69 23.31
CA ASN A 8 -2.45 -26.13 24.49
C ASN A 8 -2.34 -24.60 24.61
N GLY A 9 -2.44 -23.89 23.48
CA GLY A 9 -2.35 -22.43 23.43
C GLY A 9 -0.94 -21.85 23.55
N GLN A 10 0.09 -22.68 23.69
CA GLN A 10 1.49 -22.26 23.74
C GLN A 10 2.21 -22.58 22.43
N SER A 11 3.17 -21.73 22.04
CA SER A 11 4.02 -21.98 20.87
C SER A 11 4.93 -23.17 21.11
N LYS A 12 5.11 -24.04 20.11
CA LYS A 12 6.12 -25.11 20.14
C LYS A 12 7.56 -24.56 20.13
N ARG A 13 7.75 -23.28 19.77
CA ARG A 13 9.04 -22.58 19.70
C ARG A 13 8.96 -21.18 20.36
N PRO A 14 8.86 -21.11 21.70
CA PRO A 14 8.77 -19.84 22.41
C PRO A 14 10.04 -18.98 22.25
N ASP A 15 11.19 -19.61 22.06
CA ASP A 15 12.48 -18.98 21.76
C ASP A 15 12.46 -18.16 20.46
N LEU A 16 11.77 -18.66 19.42
CA LEU A 16 11.61 -17.95 18.14
C LEU A 16 10.53 -16.86 18.21
N VAL A 17 9.48 -17.09 18.99
CA VAL A 17 8.45 -16.07 19.24
C VAL A 17 9.08 -14.84 19.91
N ALA A 18 9.97 -15.06 20.88
CA ALA A 18 10.68 -13.97 21.57
C ALA A 18 11.61 -13.15 20.66
N GLN A 19 12.04 -13.71 19.52
CA GLN A 19 12.90 -13.04 18.53
C GLN A 19 12.11 -12.40 17.38
N THR A 20 10.80 -12.58 17.34
CA THR A 20 9.96 -12.03 16.26
C THR A 20 9.86 -10.51 16.41
N GLN A 21 10.08 -9.80 15.31
CA GLN A 21 9.88 -8.34 15.24
C GLN A 21 8.53 -8.03 14.60
N THR A 22 7.83 -7.05 15.15
CA THR A 22 6.60 -6.54 14.57
C THR A 22 6.94 -5.70 13.33
N PRO A 23 6.26 -5.88 12.20
CA PRO A 23 6.43 -5.00 11.05
C PRO A 23 6.08 -3.55 11.40
N ASP A 24 6.85 -2.60 10.87
CA ASP A 24 6.66 -1.17 11.19
C ASP A 24 5.31 -0.63 10.75
N VAL A 25 4.76 -1.17 9.66
CA VAL A 25 3.43 -0.81 9.15
C VAL A 25 2.64 -2.08 8.85
N LEU A 26 1.46 -2.19 9.45
CA LEU A 26 0.53 -3.28 9.17
C LEU A 26 -0.45 -2.85 8.07
N PHE A 27 -0.62 -3.70 7.06
CA PHE A 27 -1.64 -3.50 6.04
C PHE A 27 -2.91 -4.28 6.36
N GLN A 28 -4.06 -3.75 5.94
CA GLN A 28 -5.30 -4.49 6.01
C GLN A 28 -5.16 -5.85 5.31
N ALA A 29 -5.53 -6.92 6.02
CA ALA A 29 -5.37 -8.28 5.55
C ALA A 29 -5.97 -8.47 4.14
N HIS A 30 -5.26 -9.25 3.31
CA HIS A 30 -5.61 -9.55 1.91
C HIS A 30 -5.50 -8.37 0.92
N SER A 31 -4.96 -7.21 1.30
CA SER A 31 -4.76 -6.08 0.36
C SER A 31 -3.77 -6.36 -0.78
N ALA A 32 -2.90 -7.37 -0.62
CA ALA A 32 -1.90 -7.79 -1.62
C ALA A 32 -1.02 -6.62 -2.09
N ALA A 33 -0.14 -6.14 -1.20
CA ALA A 33 0.87 -5.13 -1.53
C ALA A 33 1.91 -5.72 -2.48
N LEU A 34 1.95 -5.26 -3.73
CA LEU A 34 2.86 -5.80 -4.76
C LEU A 34 3.89 -4.78 -5.28
N GLY A 35 3.66 -3.49 -5.07
CA GLY A 35 4.60 -2.43 -5.45
C GLY A 35 4.82 -1.49 -4.29
N LEU A 36 6.06 -1.05 -4.11
CA LEU A 36 6.45 -0.03 -3.14
C LEU A 36 7.46 0.91 -3.80
N GLN A 37 7.29 2.20 -3.58
CA GLN A 37 8.18 3.23 -4.09
C GLN A 37 8.30 4.36 -3.07
N PHE A 38 9.52 4.58 -2.57
CA PHE A 38 9.82 5.76 -1.76
C PHE A 38 9.69 7.04 -2.60
N TYR A 39 9.27 8.12 -1.95
CA TYR A 39 9.07 9.42 -2.58
C TYR A 39 9.86 10.51 -1.87
N ASP A 40 10.87 11.00 -2.57
CA ASP A 40 11.76 12.11 -2.21
C ASP A 40 11.53 13.37 -3.09
N GLY A 41 10.56 13.30 -4.00
CA GLY A 41 10.19 14.41 -4.88
C GLY A 41 9.49 15.56 -4.14
N ALA A 42 9.47 16.73 -4.78
CA ALA A 42 8.78 17.92 -4.26
C ALA A 42 7.48 18.26 -5.03
N THR A 43 7.18 17.52 -6.10
CA THR A 43 6.06 17.82 -7.02
C THR A 43 4.70 17.60 -6.37
N PHE A 44 4.51 16.51 -5.63
CA PHE A 44 3.29 16.33 -4.84
C PHE A 44 3.23 17.29 -3.63
N PRO A 45 2.02 17.57 -3.09
CA PRO A 45 1.84 18.31 -1.85
C PRO A 45 2.74 17.81 -0.72
N SER A 46 3.12 18.71 0.19
CA SER A 46 4.08 18.44 1.28
C SER A 46 3.76 17.19 2.09
N LYS A 47 2.48 16.87 2.29
CA LYS A 47 2.05 15.67 3.03
C LYS A 47 2.48 14.34 2.40
N TYR A 48 2.77 14.33 1.09
CA TYR A 48 3.22 13.14 0.36
C TYR A 48 4.74 13.09 0.19
N ARG A 49 5.48 14.04 0.76
CA ARG A 49 6.94 14.07 0.72
C ARG A 49 7.50 13.24 1.86
N ASN A 50 8.67 12.63 1.65
CA ASN A 50 9.34 11.78 2.63
C ASN A 50 8.41 10.66 3.12
N GLY A 51 8.09 9.75 2.20
CA GLY A 51 7.33 8.57 2.55
C GLY A 51 7.37 7.53 1.44
N ALA A 52 6.42 6.60 1.46
CA ALA A 52 6.36 5.54 0.46
C ALA A 52 4.95 5.38 -0.09
N PHE A 53 4.84 5.32 -1.42
CA PHE A 53 3.64 4.84 -2.09
C PHE A 53 3.65 3.31 -2.12
N VAL A 54 2.49 2.70 -1.91
CA VAL A 54 2.32 1.25 -1.98
C VAL A 54 1.10 0.90 -2.81
N ALA A 55 1.28 -0.03 -3.76
CA ALA A 55 0.23 -0.52 -4.63
C ALA A 55 -0.42 -1.77 -4.02
N PHE A 56 -1.69 -1.66 -3.66
CA PHE A 56 -2.52 -2.76 -3.22
C PHE A 56 -3.29 -3.34 -4.40
N ARG A 57 -2.85 -4.51 -4.89
CA ARG A 57 -3.49 -5.24 -6.00
C ARG A 57 -4.91 -5.70 -5.69
N GLY A 58 -5.20 -5.89 -4.41
CA GLY A 58 -6.53 -6.26 -3.93
C GLY A 58 -6.75 -7.74 -3.73
N SER A 59 -7.67 -8.04 -2.81
CA SER A 59 -7.94 -9.37 -2.27
C SER A 59 -8.63 -10.31 -3.26
N TRP A 60 -8.20 -11.57 -3.30
CA TRP A 60 -8.92 -12.65 -4.00
C TRP A 60 -9.65 -13.63 -3.05
N ASN A 61 -9.15 -13.77 -1.81
CA ASN A 61 -9.66 -14.74 -0.82
C ASN A 61 -10.20 -14.02 0.43
N ARG A 62 -11.25 -13.19 0.26
CA ARG A 62 -11.91 -12.45 1.34
C ARG A 62 -13.36 -12.15 0.95
N ASN A 63 -14.31 -12.35 1.88
CA ASN A 63 -15.75 -12.12 1.63
C ASN A 63 -16.09 -10.67 1.24
N GLN A 64 -15.37 -9.71 1.83
CA GLN A 64 -15.48 -8.29 1.50
C GLN A 64 -14.15 -7.83 0.89
N GLY A 65 -14.17 -7.31 -0.33
CA GLY A 65 -12.98 -6.86 -1.05
C GLY A 65 -12.20 -5.79 -0.28
N THR A 66 -10.87 -5.88 -0.32
CA THR A 66 -9.93 -4.91 0.29
C THR A 66 -8.73 -4.70 -0.63
N GLY A 67 -8.00 -3.60 -0.47
CA GLY A 67 -6.94 -3.18 -1.40
C GLY A 67 -7.52 -2.41 -2.59
N TYR A 68 -7.10 -2.74 -3.81
CA TYR A 68 -7.54 -2.09 -5.06
C TYR A 68 -7.31 -0.58 -5.03
N LYS A 69 -6.12 -0.16 -4.59
CA LYS A 69 -5.78 1.25 -4.37
C LYS A 69 -4.27 1.46 -4.32
N ILE A 70 -3.87 2.72 -4.43
CA ILE A 70 -2.55 3.16 -4.00
C ILE A 70 -2.71 3.84 -2.65
N VAL A 71 -1.83 3.51 -1.70
CA VAL A 71 -1.74 4.17 -0.40
C VAL A 71 -0.41 4.89 -0.26
N PHE A 72 -0.33 5.81 0.69
CA PHE A 72 0.89 6.49 1.09
C PHE A 72 1.19 6.23 2.57
N ILE A 73 2.43 5.87 2.87
CA ILE A 73 2.95 5.71 4.23
C ILE A 73 3.78 6.96 4.54
N PRO A 74 3.34 7.82 5.47
CA PRO A 74 4.11 8.98 5.88
C PRO A 74 5.26 8.57 6.81
N PHE A 75 6.41 9.22 6.65
CA PHE A 75 7.54 9.07 7.55
C PHE A 75 7.67 10.29 8.45
N ASP A 76 8.31 10.12 9.60
CA ASP A 76 8.70 11.19 10.50
C ASP A 76 10.06 11.79 10.14
N ASP A 77 10.48 12.81 10.90
CA ASP A 77 11.74 13.52 10.66
C ASP A 77 12.99 12.65 10.91
N ASN A 78 12.83 11.51 11.60
CA ASN A 78 13.87 10.51 11.82
C ASN A 78 13.89 9.43 10.73
N GLN A 79 13.17 9.64 9.62
CA GLN A 79 13.03 8.70 8.51
C GLN A 79 12.45 7.35 8.94
N GLN A 80 11.58 7.34 9.96
CA GLN A 80 10.81 6.17 10.36
C GLN A 80 9.36 6.26 9.88
N PRO A 81 8.75 5.17 9.42
CA PRO A 81 7.33 5.17 9.07
C PRO A 81 6.47 5.43 10.33
N LYS A 82 5.42 6.24 10.20
CA LYS A 82 4.56 6.61 11.34
C LYS A 82 3.60 5.49 11.80
N GLY A 83 3.74 4.28 11.28
CA GLY A 83 2.92 3.12 11.65
C GLY A 83 1.54 3.03 11.00
N TYR A 84 1.19 3.96 10.09
CA TYR A 84 -0.08 3.96 9.37
C TYR A 84 0.10 4.28 7.88
N TYR A 85 -0.98 4.14 7.11
CA TYR A 85 -1.05 4.56 5.72
C TYR A 85 -2.34 5.33 5.45
N GLU A 86 -2.32 6.21 4.46
CA GLU A 86 -3.48 6.96 3.95
C GLU A 86 -3.78 6.57 2.50
N ASP A 87 -5.05 6.66 2.11
CA ASP A 87 -5.46 6.43 0.73
C ASP A 87 -4.94 7.56 -0.18
N PHE A 88 -4.28 7.20 -1.29
CA PHE A 88 -3.75 8.14 -2.28
C PHE A 88 -4.56 8.12 -3.59
N LEU A 89 -4.78 6.93 -4.15
CA LEU A 89 -5.60 6.73 -5.35
C LEU A 89 -6.54 5.55 -5.13
N THR A 90 -7.83 5.81 -5.17
CA THR A 90 -8.89 4.82 -4.91
C THR A 90 -9.88 4.77 -6.07
N GLY A 91 -10.94 3.97 -5.91
CA GLY A 91 -12.04 3.87 -6.88
C GLY A 91 -11.94 2.67 -7.83
N PHE A 92 -10.84 1.91 -7.80
CA PHE A 92 -10.71 0.70 -8.62
C PHE A 92 -11.68 -0.42 -8.22
N LEU A 93 -12.00 -0.54 -6.93
CA LEU A 93 -13.02 -1.48 -6.43
C LEU A 93 -14.39 -0.81 -6.52
N ILE A 94 -15.28 -1.43 -7.30
CA ILE A 94 -16.65 -0.93 -7.53
C ILE A 94 -17.60 -1.47 -6.46
N ASN A 95 -17.49 -2.77 -6.14
CA ASN A 95 -18.34 -3.41 -5.14
C ASN A 95 -17.52 -4.39 -4.30
N PRO A 96 -17.43 -4.21 -2.96
CA PRO A 96 -16.66 -5.10 -2.09
C PRO A 96 -17.35 -6.45 -1.81
N SER A 97 -18.69 -6.55 -1.86
CA SER A 97 -19.43 -7.77 -1.47
C SER A 97 -19.31 -8.91 -2.49
N GLY A 98 -19.01 -8.59 -3.74
CA GLY A 98 -18.56 -9.54 -4.75
C GLY A 98 -17.52 -8.80 -5.56
N PRO A 99 -16.21 -8.94 -5.25
CA PRO A 99 -15.14 -7.97 -5.53
C PRO A 99 -15.02 -7.65 -7.02
N ASN A 100 -15.92 -6.80 -7.47
CA ASN A 100 -16.02 -6.31 -8.83
C ASN A 100 -15.15 -5.07 -8.90
N THR A 101 -14.19 -5.12 -9.80
CA THR A 101 -13.17 -4.11 -9.93
C THR A 101 -12.97 -3.80 -11.40
N TRP A 102 -12.69 -2.54 -11.70
CA TRP A 102 -12.21 -2.19 -13.03
C TRP A 102 -10.68 -2.12 -13.09
N GLY A 103 -9.95 -2.31 -11.98
CA GLY A 103 -8.49 -2.31 -12.04
C GLY A 103 -7.76 -2.82 -10.79
N ARG A 104 -6.54 -3.31 -10.99
CA ARG A 104 -5.70 -3.95 -9.98
C ARG A 104 -4.29 -3.36 -10.05
N PRO A 105 -3.97 -2.38 -9.20
CA PRO A 105 -2.66 -1.75 -9.20
C PRO A 105 -1.53 -2.73 -8.84
N VAL A 106 -0.36 -2.61 -9.48
CA VAL A 106 0.77 -3.51 -9.24
C VAL A 106 2.07 -2.74 -9.04
N GLY A 107 2.61 -2.14 -10.09
CA GLY A 107 3.92 -1.50 -10.10
C GLY A 107 3.83 0.01 -9.88
N LEU A 108 4.88 0.55 -9.26
CA LEU A 108 5.05 1.98 -9.01
C LEU A 108 6.44 2.42 -9.47
N LEU A 109 6.55 3.62 -10.05
CA LEU A 109 7.82 4.25 -10.37
C LEU A 109 7.69 5.77 -10.29
N VAL A 110 8.65 6.43 -9.65
CA VAL A 110 8.74 7.90 -9.69
C VAL A 110 9.57 8.32 -10.89
N LEU A 111 9.04 9.22 -11.71
CA LEU A 111 9.75 9.82 -12.85
C LEU A 111 10.63 11.00 -12.39
N PRO A 112 11.63 11.42 -13.19
CA PRO A 112 12.51 12.54 -12.86
C PRO A 112 11.79 13.87 -12.57
N ASP A 113 10.59 14.08 -13.12
CA ASP A 113 9.75 15.25 -12.83
C ASP A 113 8.92 15.15 -11.54
N GLY A 114 9.13 14.07 -10.76
CA GLY A 114 8.46 13.81 -9.50
C GLY A 114 7.03 13.30 -9.65
N SER A 115 6.57 12.95 -10.85
CA SER A 115 5.29 12.27 -11.06
C SER A 115 5.38 10.77 -10.81
N LEU A 116 4.23 10.14 -10.51
CA LEU A 116 4.15 8.71 -10.20
C LEU A 116 3.54 7.96 -11.39
N LEU A 117 4.26 6.95 -11.90
CA LEU A 117 3.69 5.92 -12.75
C LEU A 117 3.07 4.81 -11.91
N VAL A 118 1.91 4.34 -12.35
CA VAL A 118 1.18 3.22 -11.75
C VAL A 118 0.82 2.23 -12.85
N THR A 119 1.23 0.97 -12.70
CA THR A 119 0.75 -0.10 -13.58
C THR A 119 -0.48 -0.78 -13.01
N GLU A 120 -1.38 -1.21 -13.89
CA GLU A 120 -2.65 -1.84 -13.57
C GLU A 120 -2.84 -3.05 -14.51
N GLU A 121 -3.02 -4.25 -13.95
CA GLU A 121 -2.93 -5.50 -14.71
C GLU A 121 -4.23 -5.96 -15.38
N ALA A 122 -5.42 -5.61 -14.87
CA ALA A 122 -6.70 -6.10 -15.39
C ALA A 122 -7.00 -5.56 -16.78
N ASN A 123 -6.49 -4.37 -17.13
CA ASN A 123 -6.67 -3.76 -18.45
C ASN A 123 -5.36 -3.46 -19.17
N ASN A 124 -4.21 -3.93 -18.67
CA ASN A 124 -2.88 -3.67 -19.23
C ASN A 124 -2.59 -2.16 -19.40
N ARG A 125 -2.81 -1.37 -18.34
CA ARG A 125 -2.66 0.09 -18.39
C ARG A 125 -1.51 0.57 -17.54
N ILE A 126 -0.90 1.67 -17.99
CA ILE A 126 0.04 2.47 -17.20
C ILE A 126 -0.55 3.88 -17.09
N TYR A 127 -0.73 4.34 -15.86
CA TYR A 127 -1.20 5.68 -15.54
C TYR A 127 -0.03 6.54 -15.11
N ARG A 128 -0.07 7.83 -15.44
CA ARG A 128 0.83 8.84 -14.89
C ARG A 128 0.03 9.81 -14.04
N ILE A 129 0.45 9.97 -12.79
CA ILE A 129 -0.17 10.88 -11.83
C ILE A 129 0.75 12.09 -11.70
N GLN A 130 0.32 13.21 -12.27
CA GLN A 130 1.02 14.49 -12.23
C GLN A 130 0.23 15.46 -11.35
N TYR A 131 0.89 16.07 -10.37
CA TYR A 131 0.31 17.20 -9.66
C TYR A 131 0.50 18.47 -10.48
N SER A 132 -0.59 19.19 -10.70
CA SER A 132 -0.59 20.55 -11.22
C SER A 132 -1.22 21.42 -10.14
N LYS A 133 -0.46 22.37 -9.62
CA LYS A 133 -1.00 23.35 -8.68
C LYS A 133 -1.96 24.24 -9.46
N ALA A 134 -3.25 24.20 -9.15
CA ALA A 134 -4.19 25.15 -9.73
C ALA A 134 -3.75 26.56 -9.32
N THR A 135 -3.38 27.39 -10.29
CA THR A 135 -3.21 28.82 -10.06
C THR A 135 -4.60 29.40 -9.91
N VAL A 136 -4.99 29.73 -8.68
CA VAL A 136 -6.16 30.56 -8.45
C VAL A 136 -5.76 31.97 -8.88
N ASN A 137 -6.34 32.45 -9.98
CA ASN A 137 -6.31 33.85 -10.37
C ASN A 137 -7.30 34.64 -9.50
#